data_AF-A0A5K1HWK6-F1
#
_entry.id   AF-A0A5K1HWK6-F1
#
_cell.length_a   1.000
_cell.length_b   1.000
_cell.length_c   1.000
_cell.angle_alpha   90.00
_cell.angle_beta   90.00
_cell.angle_gamma   90.00
#
_symmetry.space_group_name_H-M   'P 1'
#
loop_
_entity.id
_entity.type
_entity.pdbx_description
1 polymer ?
#
loop_
_entity_poly.entity_id
_entity_poly.type
_entity_poly.pdbx_seq_one_letter_code
_entity_poly.pdbx_strand_id
1 'polypeptide(L)'
;DPREVGPHYVQRAGHLLMCIRISNLADEGKVELGQIAGAKAWVTERGREVCRLGREICGGNGLLHENYVMRAMADMEAVYTYEGTYEINTLVAGRDLTGLAAFTK
;
A
#
# COMPACT_ATOMS: atom_id res chain seq x y z
N ASP A 1 -3.65 -11.13 -21.73
CA ASP A 1 -4.06 -10.07 -22.69
C ASP A 1 -3.49 -8.72 -22.24
N PRO A 2 -2.99 -7.80 -23.09
CA PRO A 2 -2.55 -6.46 -22.66
C PRO A 2 -3.56 -5.69 -21.79
N ARG A 3 -4.86 -5.99 -21.93
CA ARG A 3 -5.95 -5.46 -21.11
C ARG A 3 -5.99 -6.02 -19.69
N GLU A 4 -5.43 -7.20 -19.46
CA GLU A 4 -5.28 -7.79 -18.11
C GLU A 4 -4.01 -7.29 -17.41
N VAL A 5 -2.95 -6.94 -18.17
CA VAL A 5 -1.69 -6.48 -17.58
C VAL A 5 -1.66 -4.96 -17.35
N GLY A 6 -2.41 -4.19 -18.15
CA GLY A 6 -2.48 -2.73 -18.08
C GLY A 6 -2.80 -2.16 -16.68
N PRO A 7 -3.79 -2.70 -15.94
CA PRO A 7 -4.10 -2.23 -14.59
C PRO A 7 -2.93 -2.35 -13.61
N HIS A 8 -2.09 -3.39 -13.75
CA HIS A 8 -0.96 -3.63 -12.84
C HIS A 8 0.22 -2.69 -13.09
N TYR A 9 0.47 -2.31 -14.34
CA TYR A 9 1.45 -1.26 -14.66
C TYR A 9 1.04 0.10 -14.10
N VAL A 10 -0.25 0.43 -14.20
CA VAL A 10 -0.81 1.67 -13.63
C VAL A 10 -0.71 1.66 -12.10
N GLN A 11 -0.99 0.53 -11.44
CA GLN A 11 -0.79 0.41 -9.98
C GLN A 11 0.67 0.63 -9.59
N ARG A 12 1.64 0.02 -10.29
CA ARG A 12 3.06 0.19 -9.97
C ARG A 12 3.53 1.63 -10.13
N ALA A 13 3.15 2.29 -11.23
CA ALA A 13 3.44 3.70 -11.43
C ALA A 13 2.76 4.56 -10.35
N GLY A 14 1.52 4.23 -9.99
CA GLY A 14 0.77 4.87 -8.91
C GLY A 14 1.48 4.79 -7.55
N HIS A 15 2.00 3.62 -7.15
CA HIS A 15 2.75 3.47 -5.89
C HIS A 15 3.93 4.42 -5.80
N LEU A 16 4.78 4.41 -6.83
CA LEU A 16 5.99 5.22 -6.85
C LEU A 16 5.65 6.71 -6.85
N LEU A 17 4.69 7.13 -7.67
CA LEU A 17 4.27 8.53 -7.74
C LEU A 17 3.65 9.01 -6.42
N MET A 18 2.88 8.17 -5.72
CA MET A 18 2.35 8.49 -4.40
C MET A 18 3.46 8.70 -3.38
N CYS A 19 4.44 7.78 -3.32
CA CYS A 19 5.60 7.93 -2.43
C CYS A 19 6.40 9.20 -2.76
N ILE A 20 6.69 9.46 -4.03
CA ILE A 20 7.41 10.67 -4.47
C ILE A 20 6.64 11.93 -4.05
N ARG A 21 5.31 11.97 -4.25
CA ARG A 21 4.51 13.14 -3.88
C ARG A 21 4.54 13.41 -2.39
N ILE A 22 4.39 12.38 -1.56
CA ILE A 22 4.45 12.50 -0.10
C ILE A 22 5.85 12.91 0.36
N SER A 23 6.91 12.33 -0.20
CA SER A 23 8.29 12.74 0.09
C SER A 23 8.54 14.21 -0.23
N ASN A 24 8.13 14.68 -1.42
CA ASN A 24 8.28 16.09 -1.79
C ASN A 24 7.52 17.02 -0.83
N LEU A 25 6.28 16.67 -0.43
CA LEU A 25 5.52 17.45 0.55
C LEU A 25 6.18 17.46 1.93
N ALA A 26 6.79 16.34 2.34
CA ALA A 26 7.51 16.23 3.60
C ALA A 26 8.76 17.10 3.60
N ASP A 27 9.54 17.08 2.51
CA ASP A 27 10.74 17.93 2.34
C ASP A 27 10.38 19.42 2.35
N GLU A 28 9.21 19.80 1.82
CA GLU A 28 8.68 21.16 1.88
C GLU A 28 8.09 21.54 3.25
N GLY A 29 7.97 20.59 4.20
CA GLY A 29 7.30 20.80 5.49
C GLY A 29 5.80 21.05 5.39
N LYS A 30 5.16 20.60 4.30
CA LYS A 30 3.74 20.82 3.98
C LYS A 30 2.90 19.54 4.03
N VAL A 31 3.48 18.43 4.48
CA VAL A 31 2.76 17.16 4.57
C VAL A 31 1.90 17.12 5.82
N GLU A 32 0.63 16.79 5.64
CA GLU A 32 -0.29 16.58 6.75
C GLU A 32 -0.31 15.11 7.17
N LEU A 33 -0.62 14.84 8.44
CA LEU A 33 -0.64 13.48 8.98
C LEU A 33 -1.65 12.59 8.23
N GLY A 34 -2.81 13.14 7.83
CA GLY A 34 -3.79 12.40 7.05
C GLY A 34 -3.29 12.01 5.66
N GLN A 35 -2.41 12.82 5.05
CA GLN A 35 -1.79 12.49 3.77
C GLN A 35 -0.79 11.33 3.91
N ILE A 36 0.02 11.32 4.97
CA ILE A 36 0.95 10.21 5.27
C ILE A 36 0.15 8.92 5.51
N ALA A 37 -0.87 9.00 6.37
CA ALA A 37 -1.69 7.85 6.73
C ALA A 37 -2.44 7.29 5.51
N GLY A 38 -3.07 8.16 4.72
CA GLY A 38 -3.77 7.78 3.50
C GLY A 38 -2.84 7.15 2.45
N ALA A 39 -1.64 7.70 2.27
CA ALA A 39 -0.65 7.14 1.37
C ALA A 39 -0.18 5.74 1.82
N LYS A 40 0.09 5.55 3.12
CA LYS A 40 0.44 4.23 3.68
C LYS A 40 -0.68 3.23 3.43
N ALA A 41 -1.92 3.58 3.78
CA ALA A 41 -3.07 2.71 3.59
C ALA A 41 -3.20 2.28 2.12
N TRP A 42 -3.17 3.23 1.21
CA TRP A 42 -3.34 2.97 -0.22
C TRP A 42 -2.20 2.13 -0.83
N VAL A 43 -0.94 2.48 -0.55
CA VAL A 43 0.23 1.78 -1.11
C VAL A 43 0.32 0.35 -0.59
N THR A 44 0.03 0.13 0.70
CA THR A 44 0.09 -1.21 1.29
C THR A 44 -1.06 -2.11 0.83
N GLU A 45 -2.28 -1.57 0.68
CA GLU A 45 -3.45 -2.32 0.17
C GLU A 45 -3.20 -2.83 -1.25
N ARG A 46 -2.77 -1.95 -2.15
CA ARG A 46 -2.41 -2.30 -3.53
C ARG A 46 -1.15 -3.18 -3.60
N GLY A 47 -0.18 -2.96 -2.71
CA GLY A 47 1.01 -3.80 -2.57
C GLY A 47 0.66 -5.27 -2.28
N ARG A 48 -0.28 -5.51 -1.36
CA ARG A 48 -0.80 -6.87 -1.07
C ARG A 48 -1.42 -7.52 -2.30
N GLU A 49 -2.21 -6.77 -3.05
CA GLU A 49 -2.83 -7.25 -4.29
C GLU A 49 -1.76 -7.69 -5.31
N VAL A 50 -0.73 -6.86 -5.51
CA VAL A 50 0.40 -7.19 -6.41
C VAL A 50 1.15 -8.44 -5.95
N CYS A 51 1.47 -8.56 -4.65
CA CYS A 51 2.13 -9.75 -4.11
C CYS A 51 1.30 -11.02 -4.30
N ARG A 52 -0.03 -10.94 -4.07
CA ARG A 52 -0.95 -12.06 -4.27
C ARG A 52 -0.97 -12.51 -5.72
N LEU A 53 -1.11 -11.58 -6.67
CA LEU A 53 -1.12 -11.87 -8.09
C LEU A 53 0.22 -12.44 -8.56
N GLY A 54 1.34 -11.88 -8.09
CA GLY A 54 2.68 -12.42 -8.37
C GLY A 54 2.82 -13.88 -7.91
N ARG A 55 2.32 -14.20 -6.72
CA ARG A 55 2.29 -15.58 -6.22
C ARG A 55 1.45 -16.51 -7.10
N GLU A 56 0.27 -16.05 -7.54
CA GLU A 56 -0.62 -16.83 -8.40
C GLU A 56 0.02 -17.16 -9.74
N ILE A 57 0.67 -16.18 -10.38
CA ILE A 57 1.38 -16.35 -11.66
C ILE A 57 2.52 -17.38 -11.54
N CYS A 58 3.22 -17.41 -10.40
CA CYS A 58 4.33 -18.34 -10.18
C CYS A 58 3.89 -19.78 -9.88
N GLY A 59 2.59 -20.04 -9.67
CA GLY A 59 2.07 -21.39 -9.41
C GLY A 59 2.82 -22.12 -8.27
N GLY A 60 3.21 -23.37 -8.52
CA GLY A 60 4.00 -24.17 -7.56
C GLY A 60 5.37 -23.56 -7.25
N ASN A 61 6.02 -22.92 -8.22
CA ASN A 61 7.30 -22.24 -8.01
C ASN A 61 7.17 -21.05 -7.04
N GLY A 62 5.98 -20.45 -6.94
CA GLY A 62 5.70 -19.38 -5.99
C GLY A 62 5.72 -19.81 -4.53
N LEU A 63 5.65 -21.12 -4.23
CA LEU A 63 5.74 -21.68 -2.88
C LEU A 63 7.19 -21.95 -2.43
N LEU A 64 8.11 -22.07 -3.38
CA LEU A 64 9.51 -22.37 -3.10
C LEU A 64 10.17 -21.19 -2.39
N HIS A 65 10.92 -21.48 -1.33
CA HIS A 65 11.59 -20.46 -0.53
C HIS A 65 12.63 -19.70 -1.35
N GLU A 66 13.28 -20.40 -2.29
CA GLU A 66 14.33 -19.92 -3.19
C GLU A 66 13.84 -18.83 -4.15
N ASN A 67 12.54 -18.81 -4.47
CA ASN A 67 11.95 -17.82 -5.37
C ASN A 67 11.43 -16.58 -4.62
N TYR A 68 11.42 -16.60 -3.29
CA TYR A 68 11.03 -15.48 -2.41
C TYR A 68 9.62 -14.91 -2.58
N VAL A 69 8.79 -15.45 -3.49
CA VAL A 69 7.46 -14.89 -3.80
C VAL A 69 6.51 -15.03 -2.60
N MET A 70 6.45 -16.21 -1.98
CA MET A 70 5.67 -16.42 -0.76
C MET A 70 6.17 -15.57 0.41
N ARG A 71 7.49 -15.36 0.50
CA ARG A 71 8.10 -14.49 1.51
C ARG A 71 7.68 -13.04 1.31
N ALA A 72 7.76 -12.51 0.10
CA ALA A 72 7.33 -11.16 -0.21
C ALA A 72 5.85 -10.93 0.11
N MET A 73 4.99 -11.93 -0.15
CA MET A 73 3.59 -11.89 0.24
C MET A 73 3.42 -11.81 1.77
N ALA A 74 4.15 -12.64 2.53
CA ALA A 74 4.11 -12.60 4.00
C ALA A 74 4.65 -11.27 4.58
N ASP A 75 5.75 -10.75 4.03
CA ASP A 75 6.33 -9.47 4.44
C ASP A 75 5.35 -8.31 4.18
N MET A 76 4.58 -8.38 3.09
CA MET A 76 3.56 -7.37 2.75
C MET A 76 2.37 -7.40 3.72
N GLU A 77 1.96 -8.57 4.22
CA GLU A 77 0.94 -8.67 5.28
C GLU A 77 1.38 -7.99 6.58
N ALA A 78 2.66 -8.16 6.94
CA ALA A 78 3.26 -7.46 8.08
C ALA A 78 3.24 -5.94 7.88
N VAL A 79 3.73 -5.43 6.75
CA VAL A 79 3.80 -3.98 6.47
C VAL A 79 2.41 -3.33 6.36
N TYR A 80 1.41 -4.06 5.87
CA TYR A 80 0.01 -3.60 5.87
C TYR A 80 -0.52 -3.35 7.29
N THR A 81 -0.05 -4.14 8.26
CA THR A 81 -0.56 -4.16 9.63
C THR A 81 0.22 -3.26 10.59
N TYR A 82 1.56 -3.28 10.52
CA TYR A 82 2.42 -2.48 11.40
C TYR A 82 2.29 -0.98 11.11
N GLU A 83 2.63 -0.15 12.10
CA GLU A 83 2.50 1.32 12.07
C GLU A 83 1.06 1.80 11.77
N GLY A 84 0.11 1.15 12.45
CA GLY A 84 -1.33 1.38 12.31
C GLY A 84 -1.94 0.53 11.20
N THR A 85 -3.08 -0.11 11.46
CA THR A 85 -3.76 -0.91 10.43
C THR A 85 -4.27 -0.03 9.29
N TYR A 86 -4.68 -0.65 8.18
CA TYR A 86 -5.32 0.05 7.07
C TYR A 86 -6.54 0.86 7.51
N GLU A 87 -7.38 0.28 8.37
CA GLU A 87 -8.58 0.91 8.90
C GLU A 87 -8.22 2.14 9.73
N ILE A 88 -7.25 2.02 10.64
CA ILE A 88 -6.79 3.15 11.47
C ILE A 88 -6.22 4.26 10.59
N ASN A 89 -5.38 3.94 9.62
CA ASN A 89 -4.80 4.94 8.71
C ASN A 89 -5.87 5.64 7.86
N THR A 90 -6.86 4.89 7.38
CA THR A 90 -7.99 5.44 6.62
C THR A 90 -8.84 6.38 7.49
N LEU A 91 -9.06 6.03 8.76
CA LEU A 91 -9.80 6.86 9.70
C LEU A 91 -9.02 8.13 10.09
N VAL A 92 -7.68 8.06 10.20
CA VAL A 92 -6.82 9.24 10.40
C VAL A 92 -6.92 10.18 9.21
N ALA A 93 -6.83 9.66 7.98
CA ALA A 93 -7.01 10.44 6.76
C ALA A 93 -8.42 11.06 6.68
N GLY A 94 -9.45 10.29 7.00
CA GLY A 94 -10.84 10.76 7.03
C GLY A 94 -11.07 11.89 8.04
N ARG A 95 -10.48 11.81 9.23
CA ARG A 95 -10.54 12.88 10.24
C ARG A 95 -9.87 14.16 9.73
N ASP A 96 -8.75 14.04 9.04
CA ASP A 96 -8.01 15.19 8.48
C ASP A 96 -8.84 15.92 7.40
N LEU A 97 -9.54 15.16 6.56
CA LEU A 97 -10.40 15.69 5.50
C LEU A 97 -11.71 16.29 6.02
N THR A 98 -12.31 15.68 7.05
CA THR A 98 -13.67 16.03 7.50
C THR A 98 -13.71 16.85 8.79
N GLY A 99 -12.62 16.87 9.56
CA GLY A 99 -12.58 17.38 10.93
C GLY A 99 -13.31 16.49 11.95
N LEU A 100 -13.87 15.35 11.54
CA LEU A 100 -14.68 14.46 12.39
C LEU A 100 -13.90 13.19 12.74
N ALA A 101 -13.76 12.89 14.02
CA ALA A 101 -13.19 11.63 14.48
C ALA A 101 -14.24 10.52 14.45
N ALA A 102 -13.97 9.43 13.72
CA ALA A 102 -14.83 8.24 13.62
C ALA A 102 -14.29 7.02 14.37
N PHE A 103 -13.39 7.25 15.33
CA PHE A 103 -12.87 6.25 16.25
C PHE A 103 -12.77 6.86 17.64
N THR A 104 -13.13 6.06 18.64
CA THR A 104 -12.84 6.37 20.05
C THR A 104 -11.56 5.65 20.46
N LYS A 105 -10.92 6.13 21.53
CA LYS A 105 -10.00 5.30 22.31
C LYS A 105 -10.71 4.05 22.81
#